data_AF-A0A660T9N7-F1
#
_entry.id   AF-A0A660T9N7-F1
#
_cell.length_a   1.000
_cell.length_b   1.000
_cell.length_c   1.000
_cell.angle_alpha   90.00
_cell.angle_beta   90.00
_cell.angle_gamma   90.00
#
_symmetry.space_group_name_H-M   'P 1'
#
loop_
_entity.id
_entity.type
_entity.pdbx_description
1 polymer ?
#
loop_
_entity_poly.entity_id
_entity_poly.type
_entity_poly.pdbx_seq_one_letter_code
_entity_poly.pdbx_strand_id
1 'polypeptide(L)' 'MYSTYRLKADELSSDILNAIKNAFQHREIEITIHDVLDETDYLLGTTANKEHLLKAVEEIDNQNNLVSVKMEDI' A
#
# COMPACT_ATOMS: atom_id res chain seq x y z
N MET A 1 8.82 3.83 -16.22
CA MET A 1 8.55 4.68 -15.04
C MET A 1 7.04 4.78 -14.90
N TYR A 2 6.49 4.28 -13.80
CA TYR A 2 5.06 4.36 -13.50
C TYR A 2 4.83 5.32 -12.34
N SER A 3 3.70 5.99 -12.31
CA SER A 3 3.29 6.87 -11.21
C SER A 3 1.92 6.42 -10.75
N THR A 4 1.77 6.19 -9.45
CA THR A 4 0.50 5.79 -8.85
C THR A 4 -0.09 6.98 -8.11
N TYR A 5 -1.31 7.35 -8.47
CA TYR A 5 -2.10 8.34 -7.73
C TYR A 5 -3.16 7.58 -6.92
N ARG A 6 -3.15 7.73 -5.60
CA ARG A 6 -4.15 7.14 -4.69
C ARG A 6 -5.01 8.26 -4.12
N LEU A 7 -6.30 8.20 -4.40
CA LEU A 7 -7.30 9.21 -4.06
C LEU A 7 -8.66 8.54 -3.86
N LYS A 8 -9.59 9.21 -3.18
CA LYS A 8 -10.99 8.79 -3.15
C LYS A 8 -11.62 9.02 -4.52
N ALA A 9 -12.62 8.20 -4.86
CA ALA A 9 -13.35 8.36 -6.11
C ALA A 9 -13.95 9.77 -6.27
N ASP A 10 -14.47 10.35 -5.17
CA ASP A 10 -15.06 11.70 -5.16
C ASP A 10 -14.02 12.82 -5.39
N GLU A 11 -12.73 12.53 -5.24
CA GLU A 11 -11.64 13.48 -5.49
C GLU A 11 -11.18 13.46 -6.95
N LEU A 12 -11.67 12.51 -7.77
CA LEU A 12 -11.35 12.41 -9.18
C LEU A 12 -12.05 13.52 -9.96
N SER A 13 -11.34 14.65 -10.10
CA SER A 13 -11.82 15.85 -10.77
C SER A 13 -11.16 16.09 -12.13
N SER A 14 -11.73 17.01 -12.89
CA SER A 14 -11.15 17.48 -14.16
C SER A 14 -9.76 18.09 -13.98
N ASP A 15 -9.48 18.68 -12.82
CA ASP A 15 -8.18 19.30 -12.53
C ASP A 15 -7.06 18.26 -12.46
N ILE A 16 -7.30 17.12 -11.80
CA ILE A 16 -6.36 15.99 -11.76
C ILE A 16 -6.15 15.40 -13.17
N LEU A 17 -7.22 15.24 -13.94
CA LEU A 17 -7.11 14.74 -15.31
C LEU A 17 -6.29 15.68 -16.20
N ASN A 18 -6.44 17.00 -16.02
CA ASN A 18 -5.64 18.00 -16.73
C ASN A 18 -4.17 17.97 -16.29
N ALA A 19 -3.91 17.78 -15.00
CA ALA A 19 -2.55 17.61 -14.49
C ALA A 19 -1.86 16.37 -15.10
N ILE A 20 -2.55 15.23 -15.18
CA ILE A 20 -2.04 14.00 -15.81
C ILE A 20 -1.76 14.25 -17.30
N LYS A 21 -2.71 14.87 -18.04
CA LYS A 21 -2.50 15.22 -19.45
C LYS A 21 -1.27 16.11 -19.65
N ASN A 22 -1.07 17.12 -18.80
CA ASN A 22 0.06 18.03 -18.91
C ASN A 22 1.40 17.34 -18.57
N ALA A 23 1.40 16.37 -17.65
CA ALA A 23 2.59 15.61 -17.27
C ALA A 23 3.03 14.60 -18.34
N PHE A 24 2.09 13.98 -19.05
CA PHE A 24 2.37 12.90 -20.02
C PHE A 24 2.21 13.31 -21.50
N GLN A 25 1.59 14.46 -21.79
CA GLN A 25 1.50 15.11 -23.12
C GLN A 25 1.22 14.13 -24.27
N HIS A 26 2.10 14.05 -25.27
CA HIS A 26 1.95 13.26 -26.49
C HIS A 26 2.24 11.76 -26.30
N ARG A 27 2.30 11.26 -25.06
CA ARG A 27 2.57 9.85 -24.77
C ARG A 27 1.25 9.09 -24.72
N GLU A 28 1.30 7.85 -25.18
CA GLU A 28 0.25 6.89 -24.91
C GLU A 28 0.29 6.50 -23.42
N ILE A 29 -0.87 6.55 -22.76
CA ILE A 29 -1.01 6.23 -21.34
C ILE A 29 -2.16 5.27 -21.12
N GLU A 30 -2.02 4.40 -20.14
CA GLU A 30 -3.08 3.54 -19.61
C GLU A 30 -3.48 4.04 -18.21
N ILE A 31 -4.78 4.06 -17.90
CA ILE A 31 -5.30 4.37 -16.57
C ILE A 31 -6.05 3.14 -16.05
N THR A 32 -5.59 2.60 -14.93
CA THR A 32 -6.20 1.43 -14.28
C THR A 32 -6.87 1.84 -12.98
N ILE A 33 -8.17 1.57 -12.86
CA ILE A 33 -9.00 1.90 -11.70
C ILE A 33 -9.40 0.60 -11.00
N HIS A 34 -9.17 0.53 -9.69
CA HIS A 34 -9.60 -0.57 -8.83
C HIS A 34 -9.92 -0.01 -7.45
N ASP A 35 -10.80 -0.69 -6.71
CA ASP A 35 -11.02 -0.37 -5.31
C ASP A 35 -9.72 -0.59 -4.54
N VAL A 36 -9.33 0.42 -3.76
CA VAL A 36 -8.20 0.27 -2.85
C VAL A 36 -8.66 -0.63 -1.72
N LEU A 37 -8.17 -1.87 -1.72
CA LEU A 37 -8.33 -2.75 -0.57
C LEU A 37 -7.63 -2.12 0.63
N ASP A 38 -8.32 -2.06 1.77
CA ASP A 38 -7.64 -1.76 3.02
C ASP A 38 -6.73 -2.93 3.35
N GLU A 39 -5.42 -2.70 3.21
CA GLU A 39 -4.39 -3.70 3.50
C GLU A 39 -4.47 -4.18 4.94
N THR A 40 -4.94 -3.34 5.87
CA THR A 40 -5.18 -3.71 7.27
C THR A 40 -6.31 -4.74 7.34
N ASP A 41 -7.44 -4.48 6.69
CA ASP A 41 -8.56 -5.42 6.68
C ASP A 41 -8.18 -6.74 6.01
N TYR A 42 -7.39 -6.68 4.93
CA TYR A 42 -6.86 -7.86 4.28
C TYR A 42 -5.95 -8.67 5.21
N LEU A 43 -4.96 -8.02 5.84
CA LEU A 43 -4.02 -8.66 6.77
C LEU A 43 -4.74 -9.23 8.00
N LEU A 44 -5.77 -8.55 8.49
CA LEU A 44 -6.55 -9.00 9.64
C LEU A 44 -7.73 -9.91 9.25
N GLY A 45 -7.86 -10.25 7.97
CA GLY A 45 -9.02 -10.95 7.40
C GLY A 45 -9.18 -12.41 7.85
N THR A 46 -8.13 -13.02 8.41
CA THR A 46 -8.22 -14.36 9.03
C THR A 46 -7.82 -14.30 10.49
N THR A 47 -8.48 -15.07 11.35
CA THR A 47 -8.18 -15.13 12.78
C THR A 47 -6.72 -15.52 13.04
N ALA A 48 -6.22 -16.52 12.31
CA ALA A 48 -4.84 -16.98 12.46
C ALA A 48 -3.81 -15.88 12.09
N ASN A 49 -4.00 -15.19 10.97
CA ASN A 49 -3.06 -14.13 10.56
C ASN A 49 -3.16 -12.91 11.49
N LYS A 50 -4.37 -12.56 11.93
CA LYS A 50 -4.62 -11.49 12.90
C LYS A 50 -3.89 -11.74 14.22
N GLU A 51 -4.07 -12.93 14.81
CA GLU A 51 -3.43 -13.30 16.09
C GLU A 51 -1.91 -13.28 15.96
N HIS A 52 -1.38 -13.84 14.87
CA HIS A 52 0.04 -13.86 14.61
C HIS A 52 0.64 -12.44 14.49
N LEU A 53 0.00 -11.54 13.72
CA LEU A 53 0.46 -10.16 13.55
C LEU A 53 0.39 -9.36 14.85
N LEU A 54 -0.72 -9.45 15.59
CA LEU A 54 -0.88 -8.73 16.85
C LEU A 54 0.14 -9.20 17.90
N LYS A 55 0.41 -10.51 17.96
CA LYS A 55 1.45 -11.06 18.84
C LYS A 55 2.84 -10.53 18.45
N ALA A 56 3.16 -10.50 17.15
CA ALA A 56 4.45 -9.99 16.70
C ALA A 56 4.64 -8.50 17.05
N VAL A 57 3.59 -7.68 16.93
CA VAL A 57 3.61 -6.28 17.38
C VAL A 57 3.88 -6.18 18.88
N GLU A 58 3.20 -6.98 19.70
CA GLU A 58 3.44 -7.03 21.15
C GLU A 58 4.87 -7.48 21.50
N GLU A 59 5.42 -8.45 20.80
CA GLU A 59 6.80 -8.91 20.99
C GLU A 59 7.81 -7.81 20.66
N ILE A 60 7.58 -7.02 19.61
CA ILE A 60 8.41 -5.86 19.26
C ILE A 60 8.33 -4.77 20.32
N ASP A 61 7.12 -4.39 20.75
CA ASP A 61 6.90 -3.33 21.73
C ASP A 61 7.57 -3.65 23.07
N ASN A 62 7.56 -4.93 23.46
CA ASN A 62 8.20 -5.41 24.68
C ASN A 62 9.67 -5.80 24.49
N GLN A 63 10.24 -5.63 23.29
CA GLN A 63 11.60 -6.05 22.92
C GLN A 63 11.90 -7.52 23.23
N ASN A 64 10.90 -8.38 23.09
CA ASN A 64 10.97 -9.81 23.39
C ASN A 64 10.98 -10.63 22.09
N ASN A 65 11.61 -11.80 22.11
CA ASN A 65 11.61 -12.77 21.00
C ASN A 65 12.10 -12.22 19.63
N LEU A 66 12.90 -11.15 19.63
CA LEU A 66 13.46 -10.56 18.40
C LEU A 66 14.72 -11.30 17.94
N VAL A 67 14.81 -11.58 16.64
CA VAL A 67 15.99 -12.15 16.00
C VAL A 67 16.61 -11.11 15.09
N SER A 68 17.87 -10.75 15.35
CA SER A 68 18.63 -9.84 14.49
C SER A 68 19.37 -10.66 13.43
N VAL A 69 19.13 -10.34 12.16
CA VAL A 69 19.79 -10.95 11.00
C VAL A 69 20.37 -9.85 10.11
N LYS A 70 21.48 -10.11 9.43
CA LYS A 70 21.97 -9.19 8.40
C LYS A 70 21.23 -9.48 7.11
N MET A 71 20.99 -8.44 6.32
CA MET A 71 20.26 -8.59 5.06
C MET A 71 21.02 -9.44 4.02
N GLU A 72 22.32 -9.64 4.22
CA GLU A 72 23.18 -10.53 3.41
C GLU A 72 22.97 -12.01 3.75
N ASP A 73 22.34 -12.31 4.90
CA ASP A 73 22.14 -13.68 5.42
C ASP A 73 20.72 -14.22 5.16
N ILE A 74 19.84 -13.44 4.50
CA ILE A 74 18.45 -13.78 4.12
C ILE A 74 18.36 -13.96 2.60
#